data_AF-A0A257UQP1-F1
#
_entry.id   AF-A0A257UQP1-F1
#
_cell.length_a   1.000
_cell.length_b   1.000
_cell.length_c   1.000
_cell.angle_alpha   90.00
_cell.angle_beta   90.00
_cell.angle_gamma   90.00
#
_symmetry.space_group_name_H-M   'P 1'
#
loop_
_entity.id
_entity.type
_entity.pdbx_description
1 polymer ?
#
loop_
_entity_poly.entity_id
_entity_poly.type
_entity_poly.pdbx_seq_one_letter_code
_entity_poly.pdbx_strand_id
1 'polypeptide(L)'
;MSTPVTLSGFNNIDFGSIVTVLMQQASEPLTALQTRQDAINSQIKAMASLGNRVSSLKTASDNLGDTNTFSAYNVTSGDLTAVTAKTGTGAIAGHYDIQVLELARAQVTATNSTTPDSNTTVVASGGTLTIGGKAVTLTGNVTLTGLADAINTTAGISVRASVVRSATNAYRLVLTSNATGQASAFT
;
A
#
# COMPACT_ATOMS: atom_id res chain seq x y z
N MET A 1 38.90 -93.17 -11.81
CA MET A 1 39.39 -92.40 -10.65
C MET A 1 38.50 -91.16 -10.53
N SER A 2 37.43 -91.24 -9.74
CA SER A 2 36.55 -90.08 -9.50
C SER A 2 37.25 -89.13 -8.55
N THR A 3 37.57 -87.92 -9.01
CA THR A 3 38.02 -86.86 -8.12
C THR A 3 36.78 -86.23 -7.48
N PRO A 4 36.69 -86.18 -6.14
CA PRO A 4 35.60 -85.49 -5.46
C PRO A 4 35.71 -83.99 -5.75
N VAL A 5 34.58 -83.36 -6.12
CA VAL A 5 34.48 -81.91 -6.19
C VAL A 5 34.59 -81.39 -4.76
N THR A 6 35.75 -80.86 -4.41
CA THR A 6 35.95 -80.13 -3.16
C THR A 6 35.31 -78.75 -3.34
N LEU A 7 34.33 -78.43 -2.50
CA LEU A 7 33.77 -77.07 -2.38
C LEU A 7 34.80 -76.18 -1.66
N SER A 8 35.93 -75.94 -2.31
CA SER A 8 36.95 -74.99 -1.86
C SER A 8 36.51 -73.59 -2.27
N GLY A 9 35.72 -72.94 -1.41
CA GLY A 9 35.22 -71.60 -1.69
C GLY A 9 34.54 -70.88 -0.53
N PHE A 10 34.33 -71.53 0.61
CA PHE A 10 33.61 -70.93 1.74
C PHE A 10 34.49 -70.09 2.68
N ASN A 11 35.81 -70.05 2.47
CA ASN A 11 36.75 -69.33 3.35
C ASN A 11 37.13 -67.92 2.88
N ASN A 12 36.24 -67.23 2.18
CA ASN A 12 36.42 -65.81 1.87
C ASN A 12 35.10 -65.12 1.48
N ILE A 13 33.97 -65.60 2.03
CA ILE A 13 32.68 -64.95 1.79
C ILE A 13 32.67 -63.62 2.54
N ASP A 14 32.89 -62.53 1.81
CA ASP A 14 32.62 -61.19 2.29
C ASP A 14 31.09 -61.01 2.36
N PHE A 15 30.51 -61.38 3.49
CA PHE A 15 29.09 -61.20 3.76
C PHE A 15 28.67 -59.73 3.65
N GLY A 16 29.58 -58.78 3.81
CA GLY A 16 29.34 -57.36 3.54
C GLY A 16 29.04 -57.08 2.07
N SER A 17 29.76 -57.73 1.15
CA SER A 17 29.52 -57.62 -0.29
C SER A 17 28.17 -58.23 -0.71
N ILE A 18 27.79 -59.38 -0.16
CA ILE A 18 26.50 -60.05 -0.45
C ILE A 18 25.34 -59.23 0.13
N VAL A 19 25.47 -58.73 1.36
CA VAL A 19 24.46 -57.85 1.96
C VAL A 19 24.33 -56.56 1.14
N THR A 20 25.44 -56.00 0.65
CA THR A 20 25.40 -54.80 -0.21
C THR A 20 24.66 -55.07 -1.51
N VAL A 21 24.93 -56.20 -2.20
CA VAL A 21 24.23 -56.57 -3.44
C VAL A 21 22.74 -56.83 -3.19
N LEU A 22 22.39 -57.51 -2.10
CA LEU A 22 20.99 -57.74 -1.72
C LEU A 22 20.27 -56.44 -1.33
N MET A 23 20.93 -55.53 -0.62
CA MET A 23 20.40 -54.20 -0.31
C MET A 23 20.23 -53.35 -1.57
N GLN A 24 21.17 -53.42 -2.50
CA GLN A 24 21.11 -52.71 -3.77
C GLN A 24 19.93 -53.20 -4.61
N GLN A 25 19.75 -54.51 -4.74
CA GLN A 25 18.59 -55.11 -5.39
C GLN A 25 17.27 -54.74 -4.67
N ALA A 26 17.24 -54.77 -3.34
CA ALA A 26 16.09 -54.37 -2.56
C ALA A 26 15.75 -52.86 -2.69
N SER A 27 16.71 -52.02 -3.11
CA SER A 27 16.54 -50.58 -3.33
C SER A 27 16.10 -50.19 -4.76
N GLU A 28 16.11 -51.12 -5.71
CA GLU A 28 15.65 -50.85 -7.09
C GLU A 28 14.21 -50.31 -7.16
N PRO A 29 13.23 -50.83 -6.38
CA PRO A 29 11.87 -50.30 -6.39
C PRO A 29 11.80 -48.85 -5.89
N LEU A 30 12.63 -48.49 -4.89
CA LEU A 30 12.72 -47.13 -4.38
C LEU A 30 13.30 -46.19 -5.44
N THR A 31 14.36 -46.61 -6.11
CA THR A 31 15.00 -45.84 -7.20
C THR A 31 14.03 -45.63 -8.37
N ALA A 32 13.22 -46.64 -8.70
CA ALA A 32 12.17 -46.53 -9.72
C ALA A 32 11.08 -45.52 -9.32
N LEU A 33 10.65 -45.53 -8.05
CA LEU A 33 9.69 -44.55 -7.53
C LEU A 33 10.25 -43.12 -7.49
N GLN A 34 11.52 -42.95 -7.12
CA GLN A 34 12.21 -41.65 -7.15
C GLN A 34 12.31 -41.11 -8.59
N THR A 35 12.70 -41.97 -9.54
CA THR A 35 12.74 -41.60 -10.96
C THR A 35 11.36 -41.18 -11.48
N ARG A 36 10.29 -41.90 -11.08
CA ARG A 36 8.91 -41.53 -11.41
C ARG A 36 8.49 -40.21 -10.77
N GLN A 37 8.88 -39.97 -9.53
CA GLN A 37 8.63 -38.72 -8.83
C GLN A 37 9.31 -37.54 -9.55
N ASP A 38 10.57 -37.68 -9.96
CA ASP A 38 11.31 -36.64 -10.68
C ASP A 38 10.71 -36.35 -12.06
N ALA A 39 10.26 -37.39 -12.77
CA ALA A 39 9.54 -37.22 -14.04
C ALA A 39 8.23 -36.45 -13.85
N ILE A 40 7.42 -36.80 -12.84
CA ILE A 40 6.17 -36.10 -12.51
C ILE A 40 6.47 -34.65 -12.09
N ASN A 41 7.48 -34.42 -11.25
CA ASN A 41 7.88 -33.07 -10.83
C ASN A 41 8.33 -32.21 -12.01
N SER A 42 9.04 -32.80 -12.98
CA SER A 42 9.44 -32.12 -14.22
C SER A 42 8.23 -31.76 -15.08
N GLN A 43 7.24 -32.66 -15.19
CA GLN A 43 5.97 -32.38 -15.86
C GLN A 43 5.19 -31.25 -15.17
N ILE A 44 5.10 -31.27 -13.83
CA ILE A 44 4.44 -30.22 -13.05
C ILE A 44 5.12 -28.87 -13.31
N LYS A 45 6.46 -28.80 -13.27
CA LYS A 45 7.20 -27.57 -13.57
C LYS A 45 6.95 -27.07 -15.00
N ALA A 46 6.90 -27.97 -15.99
CA ALA A 46 6.60 -27.62 -17.37
C ALA A 46 5.16 -27.06 -17.51
N MET A 47 4.17 -27.70 -16.89
CA MET A 47 2.79 -27.23 -16.91
C MET A 47 2.62 -25.90 -16.17
N ALA A 48 3.30 -25.70 -15.04
CA ALA A 48 3.29 -24.42 -14.32
C ALA A 48 3.89 -23.29 -15.16
N SER A 49 5.01 -23.56 -15.85
CA SER A 49 5.63 -22.61 -16.78
C SER A 49 4.69 -22.24 -17.93
N LEU A 50 4.01 -23.24 -18.52
CA LEU A 50 3.00 -23.01 -19.55
C LEU A 50 1.83 -22.18 -19.01
N GLY A 51 1.30 -22.53 -17.84
CA GLY A 51 0.21 -21.79 -17.18
C GLY A 51 0.57 -20.32 -16.96
N ASN A 52 1.79 -20.03 -16.50
CA ASN A 52 2.27 -18.66 -16.32
C ASN A 52 2.36 -17.89 -17.64
N ARG A 53 2.82 -18.55 -18.71
CA ARG A 53 2.89 -17.95 -20.06
C ARG A 53 1.50 -17.66 -20.62
N VAL A 54 0.57 -18.58 -20.48
CA VAL A 54 -0.83 -18.41 -20.92
C VAL A 54 -1.52 -17.30 -20.12
N SER A 55 -1.30 -17.24 -18.81
CA SER A 55 -1.79 -16.16 -17.96
C SER A 55 -1.25 -14.79 -18.40
N SER A 56 0.06 -14.71 -18.67
CA SER A 56 0.70 -13.48 -19.16
C SER A 56 0.14 -13.05 -20.52
N LEU A 57 -0.08 -14.00 -21.44
CA LEU A 57 -0.70 -13.74 -22.73
C LEU A 57 -2.14 -13.25 -22.57
N LYS A 58 -2.92 -13.87 -21.68
CA LYS A 58 -4.29 -13.42 -21.38
C LYS A 58 -4.30 -11.98 -20.90
N THR A 59 -3.45 -11.63 -19.93
CA THR A 59 -3.33 -10.25 -19.43
C THR A 59 -2.97 -9.27 -20.55
N ALA A 60 -2.03 -9.63 -21.43
CA ALA A 60 -1.66 -8.80 -22.57
C ALA A 60 -2.84 -8.60 -23.54
N SER A 61 -3.60 -9.66 -23.83
CA SER A 61 -4.79 -9.60 -24.68
C SER A 61 -5.92 -8.78 -24.05
N ASP A 62 -6.15 -8.91 -22.75
CA ASP A 62 -7.15 -8.13 -22.02
C ASP A 62 -6.79 -6.63 -22.06
N ASN A 63 -5.51 -6.29 -21.84
CA ASN A 63 -5.02 -4.91 -21.94
C ASN A 63 -5.15 -4.35 -23.37
N LEU A 64 -4.86 -5.17 -24.39
CA LEU A 64 -5.04 -4.77 -25.79
C LEU A 64 -6.52 -4.60 -26.16
N GLY A 65 -7.42 -5.31 -25.49
CA GLY A 65 -8.86 -5.18 -25.69
C GLY A 65 -9.47 -3.92 -25.03
N ASP A 66 -8.72 -3.19 -24.21
CA ASP A 66 -9.22 -1.99 -23.55
C ASP A 66 -9.33 -0.81 -24.54
N THR A 67 -10.57 -0.53 -24.94
CA THR A 67 -10.92 0.59 -25.85
C THR A 67 -10.47 1.97 -25.33
N ASN A 68 -10.29 2.13 -24.01
CA ASN A 68 -9.81 3.38 -23.43
C ASN A 68 -8.35 3.66 -23.81
N THR A 69 -7.54 2.63 -24.06
CA THR A 69 -6.13 2.79 -24.46
C THR A 69 -6.02 3.43 -25.84
N PHE A 70 -6.95 3.15 -26.76
CA PHE A 70 -6.94 3.71 -28.12
C PHE A 70 -7.54 5.11 -28.22
N SER A 71 -8.30 5.53 -27.21
CA SER A 71 -8.91 6.86 -27.14
C SER A 71 -8.15 7.78 -26.18
N ALA A 72 -6.95 7.38 -25.75
CA ALA A 72 -6.14 8.14 -24.83
C ALA A 72 -5.48 9.33 -25.53
N TYR A 73 -5.67 10.52 -24.97
CA TYR A 73 -5.00 11.73 -25.44
C TYR A 73 -3.82 12.07 -24.54
N ASN A 74 -2.76 12.61 -25.13
CA ASN A 74 -1.71 13.27 -24.36
C ASN A 74 -2.03 14.76 -24.22
N VAL A 75 -1.66 15.37 -23.10
CA VAL A 75 -1.79 16.81 -22.89
C VAL A 75 -0.40 17.44 -22.81
N THR A 76 -0.27 18.64 -23.37
CA THR A 76 0.91 19.49 -23.21
C THR A 76 0.43 20.86 -22.75
N SER A 77 1.18 21.48 -21.84
CA SER A 77 0.91 22.83 -21.33
C SER A 77 2.01 23.77 -21.80
N GLY A 78 1.64 24.99 -22.20
CA GLY A 78 2.60 26.03 -22.55
C GLY A 78 3.40 26.54 -21.36
N ASP A 79 2.83 26.46 -20.15
CA ASP A 79 3.51 26.79 -18.88
C ASP A 79 3.14 25.78 -17.80
N LEU A 80 4.07 24.86 -17.52
CA LEU A 80 3.93 23.80 -16.53
C LEU A 80 3.94 24.32 -15.08
N THR A 81 4.42 25.54 -14.84
CA THR A 81 4.44 26.14 -13.51
C THR A 81 3.09 26.76 -13.14
N ALA A 82 2.33 27.21 -14.14
CA ALA A 82 1.00 27.76 -13.96
C ALA A 82 -0.08 26.68 -13.93
N VAL A 83 -0.12 25.80 -14.94
CA VAL A 83 -1.17 24.79 -15.10
C VAL A 83 -0.61 23.48 -15.66
N THR A 84 -0.97 22.38 -15.01
CA THR A 84 -0.83 21.03 -15.57
C THR A 84 -2.21 20.41 -15.72
N ALA A 85 -2.34 19.47 -16.64
CA ALA A 85 -3.60 18.76 -16.87
C ALA A 85 -3.35 17.27 -17.08
N LYS A 86 -4.40 16.48 -16.89
CA LYS A 86 -4.42 15.06 -17.19
C LYS A 86 -5.68 14.76 -18.00
N THR A 87 -5.57 13.88 -18.98
CA THR A 87 -6.70 13.44 -19.79
C THR A 87 -7.42 12.27 -19.12
N GLY A 88 -8.75 12.27 -19.22
CA GLY A 88 -9.61 11.17 -18.82
C GLY A 88 -10.27 10.53 -20.03
N THR A 89 -11.12 9.53 -19.79
CA THR A 89 -11.99 8.95 -20.81
C THR A 89 -12.94 10.01 -21.36
N GLY A 90 -13.08 10.09 -22.69
CA GLY A 90 -13.92 11.09 -23.34
C GLY A 90 -13.30 12.48 -23.47
N ALA A 91 -11.98 12.64 -23.24
CA ALA A 91 -11.29 13.89 -23.56
C ALA A 91 -11.45 14.23 -25.06
N ILE A 92 -11.64 15.51 -25.36
CA ILE A 92 -11.81 16.02 -26.73
C ILE A 92 -10.49 16.65 -27.19
N ALA A 93 -10.00 16.20 -28.34
CA ALA A 93 -8.81 16.77 -28.96
C ALA A 93 -9.02 18.25 -29.28
N GLY A 94 -8.08 19.10 -28.88
CA GLY A 94 -8.13 20.53 -29.16
C GLY A 94 -7.06 21.32 -28.44
N HIS A 95 -6.94 22.59 -28.84
CA HIS A 95 -6.17 23.60 -28.12
C HIS A 95 -7.11 24.36 -27.19
N TYR A 96 -6.68 24.55 -25.94
CA TYR A 96 -7.44 25.24 -24.92
C TYR A 96 -6.59 26.39 -24.38
N ASP A 97 -7.07 27.62 -24.56
CA ASP A 97 -6.45 28.81 -23.98
C ASP A 97 -6.95 28.98 -22.55
N ILE A 98 -6.04 28.88 -21.57
CA ILE A 98 -6.36 28.93 -20.14
C ILE A 98 -5.71 30.15 -19.52
N GLN A 99 -6.50 30.95 -18.81
CA GLN A 99 -6.01 32.06 -17.99
C GLN A 99 -6.33 31.81 -16.51
N VAL A 100 -5.29 31.78 -15.66
CA VAL A 100 -5.45 31.65 -14.21
C VAL A 100 -5.58 33.04 -13.60
N LEU A 101 -6.74 33.34 -13.02
CA LEU A 101 -7.02 34.63 -12.38
C LEU A 101 -6.66 34.62 -10.89
N GLU A 102 -7.15 33.61 -10.16
CA GLU A 102 -6.92 33.44 -8.73
C GLU A 102 -6.90 31.95 -8.37
N LEU A 103 -6.08 31.59 -7.39
CA LEU A 103 -6.03 30.23 -6.86
C LEU A 103 -7.04 30.07 -5.73
N ALA A 104 -7.73 28.92 -5.71
CA ALA A 104 -8.56 28.56 -4.57
C ALA A 104 -7.69 28.46 -3.29
N ARG A 105 -8.09 29.16 -2.24
CA ARG A 105 -7.43 29.15 -0.93
C ARG A 105 -8.32 28.49 0.10
N ALA A 106 -7.72 27.84 1.09
CA ALA A 106 -8.43 27.34 2.26
C ALA A 106 -8.66 28.51 3.24
N GLN A 107 -9.82 28.56 3.88
CA GLN A 107 -10.06 29.51 4.95
C GLN A 107 -9.12 29.19 6.13
N VAL A 108 -8.50 30.24 6.67
CA VAL A 108 -7.69 30.18 7.90
C VAL A 108 -8.24 31.21 8.87
N THR A 109 -8.65 30.75 10.05
CA THR A 109 -9.16 31.60 11.13
C THR A 109 -8.29 31.39 12.36
N ALA A 110 -7.69 32.46 12.86
CA ALA A 110 -6.91 32.46 14.09
C ALA A 110 -7.70 33.14 15.21
N THR A 111 -7.46 32.73 16.46
CA THR A 111 -8.03 33.44 17.62
C THR A 111 -7.55 34.89 17.67
N ASN A 112 -8.47 35.80 18.02
CA ASN A 112 -8.15 37.23 18.19
C ASN A 112 -7.23 37.45 19.40
N SER A 113 -7.43 36.70 20.47
CA SER A 113 -6.61 36.73 21.68
C SER A 113 -5.49 35.68 21.64
N THR A 114 -4.46 35.93 22.45
CA THR A 114 -3.33 35.04 22.66
C THR A 114 -3.34 34.50 24.09
N THR A 115 -2.86 33.27 24.27
CA THR A 115 -2.59 32.68 25.59
C THR A 115 -1.09 32.73 25.92
N PRO A 116 -0.69 32.81 27.19
CA PRO A 116 0.72 32.90 27.58
C PRO A 116 1.51 31.62 27.31
N ASP A 117 0.83 30.47 27.31
CA ASP A 117 1.35 29.14 27.02
C ASP A 117 0.32 28.32 26.23
N SER A 118 0.71 27.11 25.81
CA SER A 118 -0.16 26.18 25.08
C SER A 118 -0.78 25.09 25.96
N ASN A 119 -0.25 24.82 27.16
CA ASN A 119 -0.43 23.55 27.86
C ASN A 119 -0.73 23.64 29.37
N THR A 120 -0.71 24.80 29.98
CA THR A 120 -1.02 25.00 31.41
C THR A 120 -2.19 25.96 31.61
N THR A 121 -2.31 27.01 30.81
CA THR A 121 -3.44 27.94 30.90
C THR A 121 -4.73 27.30 30.39
N VAL A 122 -5.77 27.34 31.22
CA VAL A 122 -7.12 26.88 30.86
C VAL A 122 -7.77 27.91 29.96
N VAL A 123 -8.23 27.48 28.78
CA VAL A 123 -8.87 28.33 27.77
C VAL A 123 -10.38 28.12 27.67
N ALA A 124 -10.87 26.96 28.11
CA ALA A 124 -12.30 26.68 28.26
C ALA A 124 -12.50 25.70 29.42
N SER A 125 -13.63 25.81 30.11
CA SER A 125 -14.01 24.97 31.26
C SER A 125 -15.10 23.94 30.95
N GLY A 126 -15.36 23.71 29.66
CA GLY A 126 -16.37 22.79 29.14
C GLY A 126 -17.34 23.46 28.16
N GLY A 127 -18.19 22.66 27.53
CA GLY A 127 -19.24 23.14 26.62
C GLY A 127 -19.17 22.50 25.23
N THR A 128 -19.93 23.05 24.29
CA THR A 128 -19.98 22.56 22.91
C THR A 128 -19.65 23.71 21.96
N LEU A 129 -18.65 23.51 21.10
CA LEU A 129 -18.30 24.40 20.01
C LEU A 129 -18.84 23.80 18.71
N THR A 130 -19.52 24.59 17.88
CA THR A 130 -19.91 24.14 16.54
C THR A 130 -18.93 24.71 15.54
N ILE A 131 -18.27 23.85 14.76
CA ILE A 131 -17.38 24.25 13.67
C ILE A 131 -17.87 23.59 12.39
N GLY A 132 -18.23 24.38 11.38
CA GLY A 132 -18.65 23.83 10.08
C GLY A 132 -19.82 22.85 10.18
N GLY A 133 -20.77 23.12 11.10
CA GLY A 133 -21.93 22.26 11.35
C GLY A 133 -21.65 21.00 12.17
N LYS A 134 -20.43 20.81 12.70
CA LYS A 134 -20.07 19.71 13.60
C LYS A 134 -19.88 20.20 15.04
N ALA A 135 -20.49 19.49 15.98
CA ALA A 135 -20.34 19.76 17.41
C ALA A 135 -19.05 19.11 17.94
N VAL A 136 -18.20 19.93 18.54
CA VAL A 136 -17.01 19.55 19.31
C VAL A 136 -17.36 19.73 20.79
N THR A 137 -17.40 18.62 21.52
CA THR A 137 -17.75 18.64 22.95
C THR A 137 -16.49 18.64 23.81
N LEU A 138 -16.44 19.57 24.76
CA LEU A 138 -15.34 19.73 25.71
C LEU A 138 -15.80 19.29 27.09
N THR A 139 -15.12 18.31 27.69
CA THR A 139 -15.42 17.80 29.03
C THR A 139 -14.45 18.40 30.06
N GLY A 140 -14.83 19.52 30.66
CA GLY A 140 -14.07 20.19 31.71
C GLY A 140 -12.99 21.15 31.21
N ASN A 141 -12.01 21.42 32.06
CA ASN A 141 -10.94 22.39 31.78
C ASN A 141 -10.00 21.88 30.69
N VAL A 142 -9.91 22.62 29.59
CA VAL A 142 -9.01 22.34 28.46
C VAL A 142 -8.00 23.47 28.26
N THR A 143 -6.79 23.10 27.84
CA THR A 143 -5.71 24.00 27.42
C THR A 143 -5.80 24.25 25.93
N LEU A 144 -4.97 25.13 25.38
CA LEU A 144 -4.97 25.42 23.95
C LEU A 144 -4.64 24.17 23.11
N THR A 145 -3.68 23.37 23.56
CA THR A 145 -3.35 22.07 22.97
C THR A 145 -4.52 21.09 23.10
N GLY A 146 -5.10 20.97 24.30
CA GLY A 146 -6.25 20.07 24.51
C GLY A 146 -7.47 20.44 23.66
N LEU A 147 -7.69 21.74 23.42
CA LEU A 147 -8.74 22.22 22.51
C LEU A 147 -8.43 21.87 21.05
N ALA A 148 -7.18 22.03 20.59
CA ALA A 148 -6.79 21.62 19.24
C ALA A 148 -6.98 20.11 19.02
N ASP A 149 -6.60 19.30 20.02
CA ASP A 149 -6.75 17.85 19.98
C ASP A 149 -8.23 17.43 19.97
N ALA A 150 -9.07 18.07 20.79
CA ALA A 150 -10.51 17.82 20.81
C ALA A 150 -11.17 18.12 19.45
N ILE A 151 -10.75 19.21 18.79
CA ILE A 151 -11.22 19.56 17.45
C ILE A 151 -10.76 18.50 16.44
N ASN A 152 -9.46 18.17 16.41
CA ASN A 152 -8.89 17.24 15.44
C ASN A 152 -9.38 15.80 15.59
N THR A 153 -9.78 15.39 16.80
CA THR A 153 -10.34 14.05 17.08
C THR A 153 -11.83 13.95 16.81
N THR A 154 -12.52 15.07 16.56
CA THR A 154 -13.95 15.08 16.25
C THR A 154 -14.19 14.47 14.88
N ALA A 155 -14.94 13.37 14.84
CA ALA A 155 -15.19 12.62 13.61
C ALA A 155 -15.95 13.46 12.56
N GLY A 156 -15.40 13.51 11.35
CA GLY A 156 -16.00 14.21 10.21
C GLY A 156 -15.93 15.73 10.30
N ILE A 157 -15.03 16.28 11.11
CA ILE A 157 -14.76 17.72 11.12
C ILE A 157 -14.04 18.15 9.83
N SER A 158 -14.44 19.30 9.28
CA SER A 158 -13.93 19.82 8.01
C SER A 158 -12.71 20.73 8.15
N VAL A 159 -12.18 20.89 9.37
CA VAL A 159 -11.04 21.75 9.67
C VAL A 159 -9.92 20.98 10.37
N ARG A 160 -8.71 21.55 10.36
CA ARG A 160 -7.59 21.18 11.21
C ARG A 160 -7.29 22.31 12.19
N ALA A 161 -7.09 21.94 13.45
CA ALA A 161 -6.66 22.85 14.48
C ALA A 161 -5.15 22.71 14.73
N SER A 162 -4.47 23.84 14.89
CA SER A 162 -3.06 23.91 15.25
C SER A 162 -2.82 25.03 16.25
N VAL A 163 -1.86 24.82 17.16
CA VAL A 163 -1.41 25.84 18.10
C VAL A 163 -0.16 26.50 17.54
N VAL A 164 -0.25 27.81 17.28
CA VAL A 164 0.85 28.60 16.71
C VAL A 164 1.33 29.61 17.73
N ARG A 165 2.64 29.63 17.97
CA ARG A 165 3.29 30.68 18.77
C ARG A 165 3.51 31.92 17.92
N SER A 166 2.75 32.98 18.19
CA SER A 166 2.85 34.26 17.45
C SER A 166 3.91 35.20 18.00
N ALA A 167 4.27 35.10 19.29
CA ALA A 167 5.36 35.86 19.91
C ALA A 167 5.87 35.15 21.19
N THR A 168 6.80 35.76 21.91
CA THR A 168 7.20 35.31 23.26
C THR A 168 5.98 35.31 24.17
N ASN A 169 5.66 34.17 24.77
CA ASN A 169 4.47 33.98 25.62
C ASN A 169 3.16 34.41 24.95
N ALA A 170 3.01 34.13 23.66
CA ALA A 170 1.78 34.42 22.93
C ALA A 170 1.49 33.28 21.94
N TYR A 171 0.48 32.48 22.27
CA TYR A 171 0.01 31.34 21.48
C TYR A 171 -1.42 31.58 20.99
N ARG A 172 -1.72 31.12 19.79
CA ARG A 172 -3.04 31.22 19.15
C ARG A 172 -3.48 29.85 18.65
N LEU A 173 -4.78 29.61 18.72
CA LEU A 173 -5.38 28.51 17.98
C LEU A 173 -5.63 28.98 16.54
N VAL A 174 -5.18 28.20 15.58
CA VAL A 174 -5.41 28.42 14.16
C VAL A 174 -6.20 27.25 13.62
N LEU A 175 -7.36 27.56 13.02
CA LEU A 175 -8.21 26.62 12.32
C LEU A 175 -8.02 26.82 10.82
N THR A 176 -7.75 25.73 10.10
CA THR A 176 -7.58 25.73 8.65
C THR A 176 -8.56 24.74 8.03
N SER A 177 -9.30 25.15 7.00
CA SER A 177 -10.18 24.22 6.27
C SER A 177 -9.38 23.10 5.60
N ASN A 178 -9.91 21.89 5.59
CA ASN A 178 -9.29 20.73 4.92
C ASN A 178 -9.31 20.85 3.39
N ALA A 179 -10.18 21.69 2.84
CA ALA A 179 -10.33 21.91 1.41
C ALA A 179 -10.28 23.41 1.08
N THR A 180 -9.89 23.72 -0.16
CA THR A 180 -9.85 25.10 -0.67
C THR A 180 -11.20 25.49 -1.28
N GLY A 181 -11.45 26.80 -1.35
CA GLY A 181 -12.65 27.36 -1.98
C GLY A 181 -13.75 27.73 -0.98
N GLN A 182 -14.65 28.60 -1.43
CA GLN A 182 -15.68 29.21 -0.59
C GLN A 182 -16.68 28.19 -0.02
N ALA A 183 -16.98 27.12 -0.76
CA ALA A 183 -17.86 26.05 -0.28
C ALA A 183 -17.30 25.28 0.93
N SER A 184 -15.99 25.38 1.17
CA SER A 184 -15.31 24.78 2.32
C SER A 184 -15.06 25.79 3.44
N ALA A 185 -15.68 26.97 3.38
CA ALA A 185 -15.68 27.92 4.47
C ALA A 185 -16.40 27.36 5.70
N PHE A 186 -15.98 27.82 6.88
CA PHE A 186 -16.54 27.41 8.17
C PHE A 186 -16.83 28.62 9.06
N THR A 187 -17.79 28.43 9.93
CA THR A 187 -18.15 29.31 11.06
C THR A 187 -18.01 28.54 12.35
#